data_AF-A0A259RPB5-F1
#
_entry.id   AF-A0A259RPB5-F1
#
_cell.length_a   1.000
_cell.length_b   1.000
_cell.length_c   1.000
_cell.angle_alpha   90.00
_cell.angle_beta   90.00
_cell.angle_gamma   90.00
#
_symmetry.space_group_name_H-M   'P 1'
#
loop_
_entity.id
_entity.type
_entity.pdbx_description
1 polymer ?
#
loop_
_entity_poly.entity_id
_entity_poly.type
_entity_poly.pdbx_seq_one_letter_code
_entity_poly.pdbx_strand_id
1 'polypeptide(L)' 'MANNKAFTLAVANLKGGCGKTTISTNISAGLTQRGRVGLVDADPQGALKHWVDWGSKEADAQ' A
#
# COMPACT_ATOMS: atom_id res chain seq x y z
N MET A 1 -10.87 15.46 -23.78
CA MET A 1 -9.86 15.39 -22.71
C MET A 1 -9.99 14.01 -22.05
N ALA A 2 -8.93 13.20 -22.03
CA ALA A 2 -9.00 11.87 -21.43
C ALA A 2 -9.23 11.98 -19.91
N ASN A 3 -10.22 11.25 -19.39
CA ASN A 3 -10.55 11.25 -17.97
C ASN A 3 -9.46 10.49 -17.20
N ASN A 4 -8.41 11.21 -16.78
CA ASN A 4 -7.24 10.63 -16.11
C ASN A 4 -7.50 10.39 -14.61
N LYS A 5 -8.64 9.78 -14.28
CA LYS A 5 -9.02 9.46 -12.90
C LYS A 5 -8.34 8.17 -12.45
N ALA A 6 -7.64 8.22 -11.33
CA ALA A 6 -7.18 7.02 -10.65
C ALA A 6 -8.37 6.27 -10.03
N PHE A 7 -8.31 4.94 -10.05
CA PHE A 7 -9.24 4.12 -9.27
C PHE A 7 -8.80 4.13 -7.80
N THR A 8 -9.69 4.57 -6.90
CA THR A 8 -9.38 4.67 -5.46
C THR A 8 -10.02 3.51 -4.70
N LEU A 9 -9.21 2.72 -3.99
CA LEU A 9 -9.64 1.60 -3.16
C LEU A 9 -9.28 1.88 -1.70
N ALA A 10 -10.26 1.86 -0.81
CA ALA A 10 -10.06 1.99 0.64
C ALA A 10 -10.18 0.62 1.33
N VAL A 11 -9.19 0.25 2.13
CA VAL A 11 -9.20 -0.97 2.95
C VAL A 11 -9.45 -0.59 4.41
N ALA A 12 -10.67 -0.82 4.89
CA ALA A 12 -11.10 -0.40 6.22
C ALA A 12 -11.72 -1.55 7.03
N ASN A 13 -11.42 -1.58 8.32
CA ASN A 13 -11.99 -2.48 9.31
C ASN A 13 -11.75 -1.89 10.71
N LEU A 14 -12.80 -1.87 11.54
CA LEU A 14 -12.79 -1.33 12.91
C LEU A 14 -11.86 -2.09 13.86
N LYS A 15 -11.64 -3.39 13.62
CA LYS A 15 -10.75 -4.19 14.46
C LYS A 15 -9.28 -3.96 14.08
N GLY A 16 -8.47 -3.70 15.10
CA GLY A 16 -7.01 -3.66 15.01
C GLY A 16 -6.42 -5.05 14.76
N GLY A 17 -5.35 -5.13 13.96
CA GLY A 17 -4.66 -6.40 13.66
C GLY A 17 -5.34 -7.28 12.62
N CYS A 18 -6.36 -6.80 11.89
CA CYS A 18 -7.05 -7.58 10.84
C CYS A 18 -6.35 -7.61 9.48
N GLY A 19 -5.07 -7.23 9.40
CA GLY A 19 -4.30 -7.31 8.14
C GLY A 19 -4.62 -6.23 7.10
N LYS A 20 -5.25 -5.10 7.46
CA LYS A 20 -5.58 -3.99 6.53
C LYS A 20 -4.35 -3.48 5.76
N THR A 21 -3.28 -3.17 6.48
CA THR A 21 -2.02 -2.72 5.89
C THR A 21 -1.40 -3.82 5.04
N THR A 22 -1.37 -5.06 5.55
CA THR A 22 -0.82 -6.22 4.85
C THR A 22 -1.47 -6.44 3.49
N ILE A 23 -2.81 -6.44 3.42
CA ILE A 23 -3.52 -6.65 2.15
C ILE A 23 -3.35 -5.44 1.21
N SER A 24 -3.34 -4.21 1.75
CA SER A 24 -3.11 -2.99 0.95
C SER A 24 -1.73 -3.03 0.27
N THR A 25 -0.68 -3.38 1.03
CA THR A 25 0.68 -3.52 0.51
C THR A 25 0.75 -4.61 -0.56
N ASN A 26 0.20 -5.81 -0.32
CA ASN A 26 0.24 -6.91 -1.28
C ASN A 26 -0.54 -6.60 -2.57
N ILE A 27 -1.72 -5.97 -2.47
CA ILE A 27 -2.49 -5.53 -3.64
C ILE A 27 -1.67 -4.53 -4.46
N SER A 28 -1.01 -3.56 -3.81
CA SER A 28 -0.19 -2.58 -4.52
C SER A 28 1.00 -3.22 -5.23
N ALA A 29 1.70 -4.16 -4.58
CA ALA A 29 2.83 -4.87 -5.18
C ALA A 29 2.43 -5.64 -6.44
N GLY A 30 1.26 -6.30 -6.43
CA GLY A 30 0.72 -6.98 -7.61
C GLY A 30 0.24 -6.02 -8.71
N LEU A 31 -0.43 -4.94 -8.34
CA LEU A 31 -0.98 -3.99 -9.31
C LEU A 31 0.09 -3.12 -9.97
N THR A 32 1.21 -2.84 -9.30
CA THR A 32 2.33 -2.08 -9.88
C THR A 32 2.90 -2.73 -11.14
N GLN A 33 2.74 -4.05 -11.30
CA GLN A 33 3.13 -4.77 -12.52
C GLN A 33 2.26 -4.41 -13.74
N ARG A 34 1.10 -3.78 -13.52
CA ARG A 34 0.10 -3.44 -14.55
C ARG A 34 -0.07 -1.94 -14.76
N GLY A 35 0.56 -1.10 -13.95
CA GLY A 35 0.45 0.35 -14.07
C GLY A 35 0.90 1.10 -12.83
N ARG A 36 0.68 2.42 -12.83
CA ARG A 36 1.03 3.29 -11.70
C ARG A 36 0.06 3.07 -10.54
N VAL A 37 0.62 2.76 -9.37
CA VAL A 37 -0.12 2.57 -8.12
C VAL A 37 0.48 3.48 -7.06
N GLY A 38 -0.39 4.03 -6.21
CA GLY A 38 0.00 4.77 -5.02
C GLY A 38 -0.65 4.15 -3.79
N LEU A 39 0.07 4.17 -2.67
CA LEU A 39 -0.44 3.82 -1.35
C LEU A 39 -0.56 5.09 -0.51
N VAL A 40 -1.62 5.19 0.28
CA VAL A 40 -1.86 6.29 1.22
C VAL A 40 -2.08 5.68 2.60
N ASP A 41 -1.26 6.08 3.58
CA ASP A 41 -1.49 5.69 4.98
C ASP A 41 -2.49 6.66 5.61
N ALA A 42 -3.65 6.13 6.01
CA ALA A 42 -4.66 6.86 6.76
C ALA A 42 -4.76 6.38 8.22
N ASP A 43 -3.89 5.46 8.64
CA ASP A 43 -3.82 4.95 10.01
C ASP A 43 -2.75 5.73 10.79
N PRO A 44 -3.10 6.45 11.87
CA PRO A 44 -2.13 7.17 12.70
C PRO A 44 -1.00 6.30 13.26
N GLN A 45 -1.18 4.97 13.32
CA GLN A 45 -0.15 4.05 13.78
C GLN A 45 1.00 3.88 12.78
N GLY A 46 0.87 4.32 11.53
CA GLY A 46 1.98 4.35 10.58
C GLY A 46 2.49 2.98 10.13
N ALA A 47 1.68 1.92 10.29
CA ALA A 47 2.08 0.55 10.00
C ALA A 47 2.57 0.39 8.55
N LEU A 48 2.01 1.14 7.59
CA LEU A 48 2.41 1.06 6.19
C LEU A 48 3.86 1.53 5.99
N LYS A 49 4.26 2.61 6.67
CA LYS A 49 5.64 3.12 6.58
C LYS A 49 6.66 2.05 7.00
N HIS A 50 6.37 1.30 8.06
CA HIS A 50 7.23 0.21 8.51
C HIS A 50 7.43 -0.87 7.44
N TRP A 51 6.37 -1.23 6.70
CA TRP A 51 6.45 -2.20 5.61
C TRP A 51 7.31 -1.68 4.44
N VAL A 52 7.12 -0.42 4.05
CA VAL A 52 7.90 0.20 2.97
C VAL A 52 9.38 0.28 3.36
N ASP A 53 9.69 0.77 4.56
CA ASP A 53 11.06 0.88 5.05
C ASP A 53 11.75 -0.51 5.10
N TRP A 54 11.02 -1.55 5.49
CA TRP A 54 11.55 -2.93 5.51
C TRP A 54 11.84 -3.43 4.09
N GLY A 55 10.91 -3.28 3.15
CA GLY A 55 11.12 -3.69 1.76
C GLY A 55 12.28 -2.95 1.09
N SER A 56 12.48 -1.67 1.39
CA SER A 56 13.62 -0.89 0.86
C SER A 56 14.96 -1.37 1.41
N LYS A 57 15.04 -1.71 2.70
CA LYS A 57 16.27 -2.24 3.30
C LYS A 57 16.72 -3.56 2.69
N GLU A 58 15.79 -4.41 2.27
CA GLU A 58 16.13 -5.67 1.58
C GLU A 58 16.60 -5.43 0.15
N ALA A 59 16.03 -4.46 -0.55
CA ALA A 59 16.46 -4.09 -1.90
C ALA A 59 17.88 -3.51 -1.94
N ASP A 60 18.29 -2.76 -0.91
CA ASP A 60 19.64 -2.19 -0.80
C ASP A 60 20.70 -3.19 -0.29
N ALA A 61 20.27 -4.35 0.22
CA ALA A 61 21.14 -5.40 0.77
C ALA A 61 21.44 -6.52 -0.24
N GLN A 62 20.91 -6.45 -1.47
CA GLN A 62 21.19 -7.33 -2.61
C GLN A 62 22.09 -6.64 -3.64
#